data_AF-A0A2D6JFN0-F1
#
_entry.id   AF-A0A2D6JFN0-F1
#
_cell.length_a   1.000
_cell.length_b   1.000
_cell.length_c   1.000
_cell.angle_alpha   90.00
_cell.angle_beta   90.00
_cell.angle_gamma   90.00
#
_symmetry.space_group_name_H-M   'P 1'
#
loop_
_entity.id
_entity.type
_entity.pdbx_description
1 polymer ?
#
loop_
_entity_poly.entity_id
_entity_poly.type
_entity_poly.pdbx_seq_one_letter_code
_entity_poly.pdbx_strand_id
1 'polypeptide(L)'
;MKLFSFLFFFLVCLSVFAGDRKGNGGDVLICEKGSPFHLWSLDWYEMEHRYNLVPKFPGHSSEVKNALVILNRIKEKSPRRYERLTSLVEEFYYRSKFSKHPLSDVRDSGVYEIPPECGLSQVINQNTDILPASKYYLIDENLWQKLTVPMKTSLILHEAIYKLESFKTSENLRKYLSLLIADQFSSFSIKKYNESLAALGFSNNEVNGLEIDLTKDFHFSSDYNLLYAMPIANSRFIFNGSTYTLLPKQVRFYPNTTLASFCPEESFEHKISNDAFQVHCGVWGGDELSIELYPSGKIKAGILAYENFDHQKISLLSSDGVQYSKVKFYENSSIAELDAARVLAVTDKHLYFSDGKTSVQFHENAVLKKVKLSSGSSLKYANGRLLFRGWAEFYDNFHPKKVFVSMDFKYRVQNKNLLFSGGNQVEFYADSGLRSAVLGEGVSLLDVHSKLQYIAPGERVYFNEEGYLH
;
A
#
# COMPACT_ATOMS: atom_id res chain seq x y z
N MET A 1 36.19 60.64 -21.23
CA MET A 1 36.39 59.52 -20.29
C MET A 1 35.10 58.96 -19.64
N LYS A 2 33.88 59.09 -20.21
CA LYS A 2 32.67 58.46 -19.63
C LYS A 2 31.95 57.43 -20.52
N LEU A 3 32.30 57.33 -21.81
CA LEU A 3 31.63 56.41 -22.74
C LEU A 3 32.23 54.98 -22.75
N PHE A 4 33.47 54.81 -22.30
CA PHE A 4 34.19 53.53 -22.37
C PHE A 4 33.78 52.52 -21.29
N SER A 5 33.12 52.98 -20.21
CA SER A 5 32.76 52.12 -19.07
C SER A 5 31.44 51.36 -19.26
N PHE A 6 30.62 51.71 -20.27
CA PHE A 6 29.35 51.04 -20.52
C PHE A 6 29.49 49.86 -21.50
N LEU A 7 30.49 49.91 -22.39
CA LEU A 7 30.74 48.85 -23.38
C LEU A 7 31.28 47.56 -22.73
N PHE A 8 32.00 47.67 -21.61
CA PHE A 8 32.57 46.51 -20.91
C PHE A 8 31.51 45.70 -20.12
N PHE A 9 30.36 46.30 -19.79
CA PHE A 9 29.30 45.63 -19.03
C PHE A 9 28.40 44.74 -19.92
N PHE A 10 28.37 44.98 -21.24
CA PHE A 10 27.56 44.20 -22.18
C PHE A 10 28.25 42.92 -22.69
N LEU A 11 29.57 42.77 -22.48
CA LEU A 11 30.33 41.59 -22.94
C LEU A 11 30.26 40.37 -22.01
N VAL A 12 29.75 40.52 -20.78
CA VAL A 12 29.81 39.46 -19.75
C VAL A 12 28.59 38.51 -19.79
N CYS A 13 27.52 38.89 -20.49
CA CYS A 13 26.28 38.09 -20.54
C CYS A 13 26.19 37.10 -21.72
N LEU A 14 27.26 36.94 -22.51
CA LEU A 14 27.40 35.85 -23.49
C LEU A 14 28.14 34.65 -22.89
N SER A 15 27.74 34.23 -21.69
CA SER A 15 27.90 32.84 -21.26
C SER A 15 27.05 31.98 -22.20
N VAL A 16 27.68 31.57 -23.31
CA VAL A 16 27.12 30.60 -24.24
C VAL A 16 26.68 29.39 -23.42
N PHE A 17 25.38 29.12 -23.42
CA PHE A 17 24.84 27.83 -23.00
C PHE A 17 25.31 26.78 -24.00
N ALA A 18 26.57 26.38 -23.88
CA ALA A 18 27.04 25.11 -24.38
C ALA A 18 26.25 24.07 -23.59
N GLY A 19 25.14 23.59 -24.17
CA GLY A 19 24.24 22.68 -23.48
C GLY A 19 25.03 21.49 -22.97
N ASP A 20 25.02 21.28 -21.65
CA ASP A 20 25.75 20.21 -20.99
C ASP A 20 25.36 18.88 -21.63
N ARG A 21 26.25 18.34 -22.46
CA ARG A 21 26.06 17.01 -23.04
C ARG A 21 26.20 16.00 -21.91
N LYS A 22 25.05 15.58 -21.37
CA LYS A 22 24.94 14.52 -20.38
C LYS A 22 24.60 13.21 -21.06
N GLY A 23 25.50 12.25 -20.94
CA GLY A 23 25.16 10.83 -21.02
C GLY A 23 25.70 10.10 -22.24
N ASN A 24 26.22 8.91 -21.95
CA ASN A 24 26.92 8.03 -22.87
C ASN A 24 26.05 7.71 -24.07
N GLY A 25 26.55 8.03 -25.24
CA GLY A 25 25.91 7.71 -26.49
C GLY A 25 26.37 6.37 -27.06
N GLY A 26 26.53 5.31 -26.28
CA GLY A 26 26.96 3.99 -26.74
C GLY A 26 28.31 3.95 -27.48
N ASP A 27 29.28 3.23 -26.91
CA ASP A 27 30.59 3.05 -27.52
C ASP A 27 30.67 1.81 -28.44
N VAL A 28 31.50 1.90 -29.49
CA VAL A 28 31.94 0.77 -30.31
C VAL A 28 33.46 0.59 -30.25
N LEU A 29 33.91 -0.66 -30.19
CA LEU A 29 35.31 -1.03 -30.41
C LEU A 29 35.56 -1.07 -31.92
N ILE A 30 36.67 -0.45 -32.34
CA ILE A 30 37.23 -0.55 -33.70
C ILE A 30 38.64 -1.10 -33.56
N CYS A 31 38.86 -2.34 -34.03
CA CYS A 31 40.14 -3.03 -33.94
C CYS A 31 40.86 -3.07 -35.30
N GLU A 32 42.18 -3.16 -35.27
CA GLU A 32 43.01 -3.16 -36.48
C GLU A 32 42.67 -4.30 -37.49
N LYS A 33 43.07 -4.09 -38.75
CA LYS A 33 42.82 -5.04 -39.84
C LYS A 33 43.56 -6.36 -39.62
N GLY A 34 42.85 -7.35 -39.09
CA GLY A 34 43.34 -8.71 -38.84
C GLY A 34 42.71 -9.33 -37.58
N SER A 35 42.21 -8.48 -36.67
CA SER A 35 41.42 -8.92 -35.53
C SER A 35 40.04 -9.45 -36.00
N PRO A 36 39.50 -10.54 -35.41
CA PRO A 36 38.12 -10.96 -35.65
C PRO A 36 37.09 -9.93 -35.15
N PHE A 37 37.52 -8.93 -34.39
CA PHE A 37 36.70 -7.90 -33.75
C PHE A 37 36.63 -6.57 -34.51
N HIS A 38 36.55 -6.58 -35.86
CA HIS A 38 36.63 -5.35 -36.68
C HIS A 38 35.67 -4.20 -36.28
N LEU A 39 34.47 -4.50 -35.79
CA LEU A 39 33.53 -3.52 -35.22
C LEU A 39 32.54 -4.20 -34.26
N TRP A 40 32.57 -3.87 -32.97
CA TRP A 40 31.70 -4.44 -31.94
C TRP A 40 31.12 -3.33 -31.06
N SER A 41 29.90 -3.46 -30.52
CA SER A 41 29.46 -2.55 -29.44
C SER A 41 30.15 -2.92 -28.13
N LEU A 42 30.50 -1.92 -27.31
CA LEU A 42 31.19 -2.15 -26.04
C LEU A 42 30.34 -2.99 -25.08
N ASP A 43 29.02 -2.76 -25.06
CA ASP A 43 28.06 -3.57 -24.31
C ASP A 43 28.15 -5.07 -24.65
N TRP A 44 28.28 -5.40 -25.94
CA TRP A 44 28.36 -6.78 -26.41
C TRP A 44 29.69 -7.39 -26.01
N TYR A 45 30.76 -6.64 -26.26
CA TYR A 45 32.12 -7.09 -25.95
C TYR A 45 32.25 -7.42 -24.46
N GLU A 46 31.81 -6.53 -23.56
CA GLU A 46 31.82 -6.80 -22.12
C GLU A 46 30.90 -7.95 -21.71
N MET A 47 29.70 -8.08 -22.31
CA MET A 47 28.79 -9.20 -22.03
C MET A 47 29.48 -10.56 -22.24
N GLU A 48 30.12 -10.75 -23.39
CA GLU A 48 30.81 -12.01 -23.70
C GLU A 48 32.15 -12.16 -22.96
N HIS A 49 33.01 -11.14 -22.95
CA HIS A 49 34.41 -11.27 -22.52
C HIS A 49 34.63 -10.89 -21.04
N ARG A 50 33.94 -9.86 -20.53
CA ARG A 50 34.10 -9.37 -19.15
C ARG A 50 33.17 -10.11 -18.18
N TYR A 51 31.93 -10.38 -18.61
CA TYR A 51 30.91 -11.01 -17.76
C TYR A 51 30.69 -12.50 -18.06
N ASN A 52 31.30 -13.05 -19.13
CA ASN A 52 31.16 -14.46 -19.54
C ASN A 52 29.69 -14.90 -19.74
N LEU A 53 28.87 -14.00 -20.30
CA LEU A 53 27.45 -14.21 -20.55
C LEU A 53 27.20 -14.44 -22.05
N VAL A 54 26.42 -15.48 -22.36
CA VAL A 54 26.02 -15.76 -23.75
C VAL A 54 24.81 -14.88 -24.12
N PRO A 55 24.90 -14.01 -25.13
CA PRO A 55 23.77 -13.20 -25.58
C PRO A 55 22.62 -14.04 -26.14
N LYS A 56 21.39 -13.66 -25.81
CA LYS A 56 20.16 -14.30 -26.35
C LYS A 56 19.33 -13.27 -27.12
N PHE A 57 19.69 -13.00 -28.37
CA PHE A 57 18.90 -12.10 -29.23
C PHE A 57 17.72 -12.83 -29.89
N PRO A 58 16.54 -12.18 -30.08
CA PRO A 58 15.36 -12.82 -30.67
C PRO A 58 15.45 -13.14 -32.17
N GLY A 59 16.50 -12.68 -32.87
CA GLY A 59 16.73 -13.00 -34.29
C GLY A 59 15.82 -12.27 -35.29
N HIS A 60 15.08 -11.23 -34.89
CA HIS A 60 14.36 -10.38 -35.85
C HIS A 60 15.32 -9.50 -36.65
N SER A 61 14.91 -9.14 -37.88
CA SER A 61 15.64 -8.22 -38.76
C SER A 61 15.58 -6.75 -38.33
N SER A 62 14.73 -6.40 -37.36
CA SER A 62 14.61 -5.04 -36.80
C SER A 62 15.17 -5.02 -35.37
N GLU A 63 16.14 -4.13 -35.15
CA GLU A 63 16.75 -3.88 -33.84
C GLU A 63 15.75 -3.39 -32.79
N VAL A 64 14.80 -2.54 -33.17
CA VAL A 64 13.71 -2.09 -32.29
C VAL A 64 12.84 -3.28 -31.88
N LYS A 65 12.45 -4.14 -32.83
CA LYS A 65 11.64 -5.33 -32.50
C LYS A 65 12.39 -6.31 -31.59
N ASN A 66 13.70 -6.48 -31.79
CA ASN A 66 14.52 -7.27 -30.87
C ASN A 66 14.58 -6.65 -29.47
N ALA A 67 14.76 -5.33 -29.37
CA ALA A 67 14.81 -4.61 -28.10
C ALA A 67 13.51 -4.78 -27.30
N LEU A 68 12.36 -4.60 -27.95
CA LEU A 68 11.03 -4.80 -27.33
C LEU A 68 10.82 -6.23 -26.81
N VAL A 69 11.26 -7.25 -27.57
CA VAL A 69 11.18 -8.65 -27.11
C VAL A 69 12.14 -8.93 -25.95
N ILE A 70 13.30 -8.29 -25.90
CA ILE A 70 14.24 -8.37 -24.77
C ILE A 70 13.65 -7.70 -23.52
N LEU A 71 12.97 -6.55 -23.66
CA LEU A 71 12.34 -5.86 -22.52
C LEU A 71 11.26 -6.70 -21.82
N ASN A 72 10.56 -7.60 -22.53
CA ASN A 72 9.57 -8.49 -21.90
C ASN A 72 10.12 -9.29 -20.72
N ARG A 73 11.44 -9.55 -20.66
CA ARG A 73 12.13 -10.30 -19.59
C ARG A 73 12.05 -9.65 -18.22
N ILE A 74 11.81 -8.34 -18.15
CA ILE A 74 11.61 -7.60 -16.89
C ILE A 74 10.14 -7.26 -16.62
N LYS A 75 9.21 -7.55 -17.54
CA LYS A 75 7.81 -7.10 -17.46
C LYS A 75 7.12 -7.52 -16.16
N GLU A 76 7.33 -8.75 -15.71
CA GLU A 76 6.75 -9.27 -14.46
C GLU A 76 7.42 -8.71 -13.19
N LYS A 77 8.68 -8.26 -13.29
CA LYS A 77 9.53 -7.86 -12.15
C LYS A 77 9.68 -6.34 -11.99
N SER A 78 9.36 -5.58 -13.04
CA SER A 78 9.31 -4.12 -13.08
C SER A 78 8.33 -3.60 -14.15
N PRO A 79 7.00 -3.75 -13.97
CA PRO A 79 6.00 -3.33 -14.97
C PRO A 79 6.17 -1.89 -15.48
N ARG A 80 6.26 -0.89 -14.59
CA ARG A 80 6.49 0.53 -14.93
C ARG A 80 7.81 0.76 -15.67
N ARG A 81 8.88 0.06 -15.29
CA ARG A 81 10.19 0.16 -15.99
C ARG A 81 10.07 -0.40 -17.41
N TYR A 82 9.42 -1.55 -17.56
CA TYR A 82 9.12 -2.15 -18.86
C TYR A 82 8.32 -1.18 -19.75
N GLU A 83 7.27 -0.53 -19.22
CA GLU A 83 6.46 0.45 -19.97
C GLU A 83 7.26 1.69 -20.38
N ARG A 84 7.99 2.30 -19.43
CA ARG A 84 8.85 3.46 -19.69
C ARG A 84 9.95 3.15 -20.72
N LEU A 85 10.63 2.01 -20.60
CA LEU A 85 11.64 1.58 -21.57
C LEU A 85 11.03 1.23 -22.93
N THR A 86 9.84 0.63 -22.97
CA THR A 86 9.13 0.32 -24.22
C THR A 86 8.86 1.60 -25.02
N SER A 87 8.30 2.63 -24.37
CA SER A 87 8.07 3.94 -24.99
C SER A 87 9.37 4.58 -25.51
N LEU A 88 10.46 4.54 -24.73
CA LEU A 88 11.77 5.07 -25.16
C LEU A 88 12.37 4.32 -26.36
N VAL A 89 12.18 2.99 -26.44
CA VAL A 89 12.64 2.14 -27.55
C VAL A 89 11.79 2.37 -28.81
N GLU A 90 10.48 2.49 -28.69
CA GLU A 90 9.57 2.80 -29.81
C GLU A 90 9.83 4.20 -30.38
N GLU A 91 10.12 5.17 -29.52
CA GLU A 91 10.45 6.54 -29.93
C GLU A 91 11.87 6.70 -30.49
N PHE A 92 12.78 5.73 -30.33
CA PHE A 92 14.22 5.88 -30.59
C PHE A 92 14.54 6.58 -31.93
N TYR A 93 14.06 6.03 -33.06
CA TYR A 93 14.32 6.63 -34.37
C TYR A 93 13.59 7.96 -34.59
N TYR A 94 12.39 8.12 -34.02
CA TYR A 94 11.69 9.41 -34.04
C TYR A 94 12.46 10.51 -33.29
N ARG A 95 13.21 10.14 -32.24
CA ARG A 95 14.07 11.04 -31.46
C ARG A 95 15.50 11.16 -31.98
N SER A 96 15.86 10.38 -33.00
CA SER A 96 17.21 10.35 -33.57
C SER A 96 17.44 11.35 -34.71
N LYS A 97 18.67 11.82 -34.81
CA LYS A 97 19.26 12.54 -35.94
C LYS A 97 20.56 11.87 -36.35
N PHE A 98 20.70 11.52 -37.62
CA PHE A 98 21.93 10.97 -38.16
C PHE A 98 22.93 12.07 -38.53
N SER A 99 24.20 11.82 -38.27
CA SER A 99 25.37 12.67 -38.54
C SER A 99 26.33 11.92 -39.46
N LYS A 100 26.79 12.59 -40.51
CA LYS A 100 27.88 12.08 -41.37
C LYS A 100 29.27 12.41 -40.83
N HIS A 101 29.34 13.22 -39.78
CA HIS A 101 30.57 13.56 -39.08
C HIS A 101 30.73 12.69 -37.83
N PRO A 102 31.96 12.25 -37.51
CA PRO A 102 32.28 11.56 -36.27
C PRO A 102 31.77 12.32 -35.04
N LEU A 103 31.29 11.57 -34.07
CA LEU A 103 30.84 12.11 -32.80
C LEU A 103 32.03 12.37 -31.88
N SER A 104 31.91 13.39 -31.03
CA SER A 104 32.86 13.62 -29.94
C SER A 104 32.65 12.59 -28.84
N ASP A 105 33.74 12.00 -28.37
CA ASP A 105 33.86 11.22 -27.13
C ASP A 105 33.14 11.89 -25.93
N VAL A 106 32.29 11.14 -25.24
CA VAL A 106 31.66 11.50 -23.97
C VAL A 106 32.27 10.64 -22.87
N ARG A 107 33.00 11.29 -21.95
CA ARG A 107 33.83 10.62 -20.95
C ARG A 107 33.05 10.10 -19.74
N ASP A 108 32.16 9.16 -19.96
CA ASP A 108 31.36 8.50 -18.93
C ASP A 108 31.27 6.97 -19.08
N SER A 109 32.06 6.36 -19.97
CA SER A 109 32.16 4.90 -20.14
C SER A 109 32.59 4.15 -18.86
N GLY A 110 33.11 4.84 -17.84
CA GLY A 110 33.54 4.24 -16.57
C GLY A 110 34.78 3.36 -16.71
N VAL A 111 34.91 2.32 -15.90
CA VAL A 111 35.96 1.31 -16.11
C VAL A 111 35.52 0.35 -17.22
N TYR A 112 36.41 0.10 -18.16
CA TYR A 112 36.27 -0.88 -19.23
C TYR A 112 37.62 -1.56 -19.50
N GLU A 113 37.56 -2.76 -20.06
CA GLU A 113 38.72 -3.52 -20.52
C GLU A 113 38.49 -3.83 -22.01
N ILE A 114 39.44 -3.49 -22.86
CA ILE A 114 39.41 -3.76 -24.31
C ILE A 114 40.79 -4.28 -24.77
N PRO A 115 40.89 -5.00 -25.90
CA PRO A 115 42.17 -5.46 -26.42
C PRO A 115 43.08 -4.27 -26.80
N PRO A 116 44.41 -4.38 -26.65
CA PRO A 116 45.34 -3.27 -26.90
C PRO A 116 45.38 -2.81 -28.36
N GLU A 117 44.93 -3.65 -29.31
CA GLU A 117 44.79 -3.33 -30.74
C GLU A 117 43.45 -2.67 -31.13
N CYS A 118 42.62 -2.32 -30.14
CA CYS A 118 41.29 -1.74 -30.33
C CYS A 118 41.19 -0.33 -29.75
N GLY A 119 40.59 0.59 -30.52
CA GLY A 119 40.16 1.90 -30.03
C GLY A 119 38.66 1.94 -29.75
N LEU A 120 38.21 2.80 -28.83
CA LEU A 120 36.81 3.15 -28.72
C LEU A 120 36.43 4.26 -29.71
N SER A 121 35.18 4.27 -30.13
CA SER A 121 34.57 5.36 -30.88
C SER A 121 33.10 5.48 -30.52
N GLN A 122 32.66 6.72 -30.36
CA GLN A 122 31.28 7.07 -29.99
C GLN A 122 30.34 6.88 -31.21
N VAL A 123 29.24 6.11 -31.10
CA VAL A 123 28.31 5.89 -32.23
C VAL A 123 26.95 6.58 -32.08
N ILE A 124 26.48 6.87 -30.89
CA ILE A 124 25.32 7.72 -30.57
C ILE A 124 25.83 8.89 -29.69
N ASN A 125 25.00 9.86 -29.34
CA ASN A 125 25.28 10.87 -28.32
C ASN A 125 23.95 11.39 -27.80
N GLN A 126 23.76 11.33 -26.48
CA GLN A 126 22.56 11.82 -25.84
C GLN A 126 22.70 13.31 -25.49
N ASN A 127 21.77 14.12 -25.99
CA ASN A 127 21.64 15.52 -25.61
C ASN A 127 20.55 15.66 -24.54
N THR A 128 20.70 16.62 -23.63
CA THR A 128 19.63 16.99 -22.71
C THR A 128 18.43 17.54 -23.48
N ASP A 129 17.21 17.15 -23.10
CA ASP A 129 16.01 17.72 -23.71
C ASP A 129 15.86 19.20 -23.33
N ILE A 130 15.98 20.07 -24.33
CA ILE A 130 15.68 21.50 -24.20
C ILE A 130 14.20 21.76 -24.57
N LEU A 131 13.60 20.92 -25.42
CA LEU A 131 12.22 21.07 -25.90
C LEU A 131 11.52 19.70 -26.07
N PRO A 132 10.19 19.59 -25.85
CA PRO A 132 9.46 18.31 -25.99
C PRO A 132 9.54 17.62 -27.36
N ALA A 133 10.00 18.32 -28.41
CA ALA A 133 10.20 17.80 -29.76
C ALA A 133 11.68 17.74 -30.19
N SER A 134 12.65 17.96 -29.29
CA SER A 134 14.06 17.87 -29.66
C SER A 134 14.46 16.46 -30.08
N LYS A 135 15.32 16.40 -31.11
CA LYS A 135 16.11 15.21 -31.43
C LYS A 135 17.21 15.11 -30.38
N TYR A 136 17.13 14.14 -29.48
CA TYR A 136 18.10 14.01 -28.39
C TYR A 136 19.18 12.95 -28.67
N TYR A 137 18.93 11.95 -29.52
CA TYR A 137 19.98 11.05 -30.01
C TYR A 137 20.63 11.61 -31.28
N LEU A 138 21.96 11.79 -31.26
CA LEU A 138 22.77 12.11 -32.44
C LEU A 138 23.61 10.89 -32.80
N ILE A 139 23.42 10.29 -33.99
CA ILE A 139 24.02 9.00 -34.36
C ILE A 139 25.05 9.17 -35.47
N ASP A 140 26.24 8.58 -35.36
CA ASP A 140 27.21 8.45 -36.46
C ASP A 140 26.65 7.49 -37.51
N GLU A 141 26.26 8.04 -38.66
CA GLU A 141 25.68 7.27 -39.77
C GLU A 141 26.66 6.23 -40.33
N ASN A 142 27.97 6.54 -40.37
CA ASN A 142 29.00 5.70 -40.97
C ASN A 142 29.36 4.50 -40.08
N LEU A 143 29.33 4.68 -38.75
CA LEU A 143 29.49 3.58 -37.79
C LEU A 143 28.18 2.77 -37.69
N TRP A 144 27.03 3.44 -37.55
CA TRP A 144 25.73 2.78 -37.43
C TRP A 144 25.43 1.85 -38.60
N GLN A 145 25.67 2.28 -39.85
CA GLN A 145 25.41 1.44 -41.02
C GLN A 145 26.22 0.13 -41.03
N LYS A 146 27.41 0.11 -40.41
CA LYS A 146 28.28 -1.08 -40.33
C LYS A 146 27.90 -2.04 -39.19
N LEU A 147 27.14 -1.59 -38.20
CA LEU A 147 26.74 -2.42 -37.06
C LEU A 147 25.70 -3.47 -37.46
N THR A 148 25.84 -4.67 -36.91
CA THR A 148 24.85 -5.74 -37.02
C THR A 148 23.56 -5.36 -36.29
N VAL A 149 22.42 -5.93 -36.69
CA VAL A 149 21.12 -5.72 -36.02
C VAL A 149 21.19 -6.04 -34.50
N PRO A 150 21.84 -7.12 -34.06
CA PRO A 150 22.01 -7.39 -32.63
C PRO A 150 22.86 -6.34 -31.88
N MET A 151 23.93 -5.80 -32.48
CA MET A 151 24.71 -4.70 -31.87
C MET A 151 23.89 -3.40 -31.78
N LYS A 152 23.14 -3.05 -32.84
CA LYS A 152 22.19 -1.92 -32.81
C LYS A 152 21.11 -2.07 -31.74
N THR A 153 20.63 -3.30 -31.53
CA THR A 153 19.66 -3.63 -30.47
C THR A 153 20.24 -3.33 -29.10
N SER A 154 21.50 -3.70 -28.86
CA SER A 154 22.19 -3.41 -27.60
C SER A 154 22.26 -1.90 -27.35
N LEU A 155 22.70 -1.13 -28.35
CA LEU A 155 22.85 0.32 -28.24
C LEU A 155 21.50 1.03 -28.03
N ILE A 156 20.43 0.61 -28.70
CA ILE A 156 19.07 1.15 -28.45
C ILE A 156 18.61 0.91 -27.01
N LEU A 157 18.89 -0.28 -26.47
CA LEU A 157 18.60 -0.59 -25.07
C LEU A 157 19.49 0.23 -24.13
N HIS A 158 20.78 0.40 -24.44
CA HIS A 158 21.72 1.24 -23.69
C HIS A 158 21.15 2.65 -23.54
N GLU A 159 20.83 3.29 -24.66
CA GLU A 159 20.27 4.64 -24.72
C GLU A 159 18.98 4.79 -23.91
N ALA A 160 18.04 3.85 -24.06
CA ALA A 160 16.77 3.86 -23.34
C ALA A 160 16.96 3.69 -21.82
N ILE A 161 17.89 2.82 -21.40
CA ILE A 161 18.20 2.60 -19.98
C ILE A 161 18.94 3.81 -19.40
N TYR A 162 19.90 4.39 -20.13
CA TYR A 162 20.63 5.59 -19.72
C TYR A 162 19.68 6.78 -19.57
N LYS A 163 18.72 6.91 -20.50
CA LYS A 163 17.72 7.98 -20.46
C LYS A 163 16.79 7.88 -19.24
N LEU A 164 16.42 6.67 -18.86
CA LEU A 164 15.50 6.41 -17.75
C LEU A 164 16.19 6.51 -16.38
N GLU A 165 17.43 6.03 -16.29
CA GLU A 165 18.15 5.81 -15.03
C GLU A 165 19.36 6.76 -14.97
N SER A 166 19.42 7.63 -13.95
CA SER A 166 20.45 8.68 -13.83
C SER A 166 21.82 8.14 -13.36
N PHE A 167 22.41 7.25 -14.14
CA PHE A 167 23.76 6.72 -13.90
C PHE A 167 24.82 7.81 -13.95
N LYS A 168 25.88 7.66 -13.14
CA LYS A 168 27.08 8.51 -13.19
C LYS A 168 28.05 8.10 -14.30
N THR A 169 28.03 6.81 -14.67
CA THR A 169 28.92 6.16 -15.64
C THR A 169 28.21 4.92 -16.20
N SER A 170 28.48 4.55 -17.45
CA SER A 170 27.80 3.42 -18.10
C SER A 170 28.21 2.03 -17.62
N GLU A 171 29.24 1.87 -16.79
CA GLU A 171 29.72 0.54 -16.33
C GLU A 171 28.60 -0.34 -15.73
N ASN A 172 27.86 0.17 -14.74
CA ASN A 172 26.74 -0.58 -14.14
C ASN A 172 25.57 -0.78 -15.11
N LEU A 173 25.35 0.16 -16.04
CA LEU A 173 24.36 0.02 -17.09
C LEU A 173 24.73 -1.11 -18.04
N ARG A 174 25.98 -1.20 -18.51
CA ARG A 174 26.44 -2.29 -19.40
C ARG A 174 26.32 -3.64 -18.71
N LYS A 175 26.61 -3.72 -17.41
CA LYS A 175 26.38 -4.93 -16.60
C LYS A 175 24.89 -5.29 -16.47
N TYR A 176 24.01 -4.31 -16.22
CA TYR A 176 22.55 -4.52 -16.22
C TYR A 176 22.04 -5.02 -17.59
N LEU A 177 22.49 -4.36 -18.66
CA LEU A 177 22.14 -4.67 -20.04
C LEU A 177 22.62 -6.07 -20.44
N SER A 178 23.81 -6.47 -19.99
CA SER A 178 24.33 -7.84 -20.19
C SER A 178 23.44 -8.89 -19.51
N LEU A 179 23.01 -8.66 -18.27
CA LEU A 179 22.06 -9.55 -17.56
C LEU A 179 20.70 -9.62 -18.27
N LEU A 180 20.23 -8.50 -18.83
CA LEU A 180 18.98 -8.40 -19.57
C LEU A 180 19.04 -9.15 -20.92
N ILE A 181 20.11 -8.95 -21.70
CA ILE A 181 20.31 -9.56 -23.03
C ILE A 181 20.62 -11.06 -22.92
N ALA A 182 21.34 -11.50 -21.90
CA ALA A 182 21.60 -12.92 -21.63
C ALA A 182 20.42 -13.66 -20.95
N ASP A 183 19.29 -12.97 -20.73
CA ASP A 183 18.09 -13.48 -20.05
C ASP A 183 18.39 -14.09 -18.68
N GLN A 184 19.19 -13.40 -17.86
CA GLN A 184 19.47 -13.84 -16.49
C GLN A 184 18.28 -13.53 -15.57
N PHE A 185 17.59 -12.40 -15.80
CA PHE A 185 16.46 -11.95 -14.98
C PHE A 185 15.22 -12.85 -15.03
N SER A 186 15.03 -13.69 -16.06
CA SER A 186 13.95 -14.70 -16.06
C SER A 186 14.12 -15.68 -14.90
N SER A 187 15.35 -16.13 -14.64
CA SER A 187 15.72 -17.08 -13.57
C SER A 187 15.78 -16.48 -12.15
N PHE A 188 15.73 -15.15 -12.01
CA PHE A 188 15.90 -14.52 -10.70
C PHE A 188 14.59 -14.55 -9.89
N SER A 189 14.69 -14.85 -8.59
CA SER A 189 13.61 -14.53 -7.64
C SER A 189 13.46 -13.01 -7.50
N ILE A 190 12.32 -12.53 -7.01
CA ILE A 190 12.09 -11.10 -6.77
C ILE A 190 13.13 -10.52 -5.79
N LYS A 191 13.58 -11.30 -4.79
CA LYS A 191 14.73 -10.99 -3.94
C LYS A 191 15.99 -10.71 -4.76
N LYS A 192 16.48 -11.72 -5.50
CA LYS A 192 17.73 -11.62 -6.26
C LYS A 192 17.69 -10.50 -7.30
N TYR A 193 16.51 -10.23 -7.87
CA TYR A 193 16.29 -9.13 -8.81
C TYR A 193 16.49 -7.76 -8.15
N ASN A 194 15.80 -7.48 -7.04
CA ASN A 194 15.95 -6.20 -6.32
C ASN A 194 17.37 -6.02 -5.75
N GLU A 195 17.96 -7.07 -5.18
CA GLU A 195 19.36 -7.06 -4.71
C GLU A 195 20.35 -6.76 -5.85
N SER A 196 20.11 -7.32 -7.04
CA SER A 196 20.95 -7.04 -8.21
C SER A 196 20.79 -5.60 -8.69
N LEU A 197 19.56 -5.06 -8.74
CA LEU A 197 19.32 -3.66 -9.08
C LEU A 197 20.02 -2.70 -8.09
N ALA A 198 19.88 -2.95 -6.79
CA ALA A 198 20.53 -2.16 -5.74
C ALA A 198 22.07 -2.20 -5.86
N ALA A 199 22.64 -3.40 -6.07
CA ALA A 199 24.08 -3.57 -6.30
C ALA A 199 24.59 -2.92 -7.60
N LEU A 200 23.72 -2.70 -8.58
CA LEU A 200 23.99 -1.95 -9.81
C LEU A 200 23.75 -0.44 -9.65
N GLY A 201 23.32 0.03 -8.48
CA GLY A 201 23.13 1.46 -8.20
C GLY A 201 21.82 2.04 -8.73
N PHE A 202 20.83 1.21 -9.10
CA PHE A 202 19.47 1.68 -9.34
C PHE A 202 18.88 2.21 -8.03
N SER A 203 18.20 3.37 -8.08
CA SER A 203 17.61 3.98 -6.88
C SER A 203 16.26 3.36 -6.49
N ASN A 204 15.58 2.68 -7.41
CA ASN A 204 14.20 2.25 -7.22
C ASN A 204 13.84 0.98 -8.01
N ASN A 205 12.79 0.29 -7.58
CA ASN A 205 12.08 -0.70 -8.37
C ASN A 205 10.59 -0.71 -8.05
N GLU A 206 9.76 -1.27 -8.92
CA GLU A 206 8.35 -1.51 -8.63
C GLU A 206 8.12 -2.92 -8.08
N VAL A 207 7.32 -3.04 -7.01
CA VAL A 207 6.77 -4.30 -6.51
C VAL A 207 5.27 -4.11 -6.30
N ASN A 208 4.45 -4.87 -7.04
CA ASN A 208 2.98 -4.85 -6.98
C ASN A 208 2.34 -3.45 -6.99
N GLY A 209 2.72 -2.62 -7.96
CA GLY A 209 2.15 -1.29 -8.12
C GLY A 209 2.78 -0.21 -7.23
N LEU A 210 3.80 -0.53 -6.43
CA LEU A 210 4.50 0.42 -5.56
C LEU A 210 5.99 0.55 -5.94
N GLU A 211 6.44 1.77 -6.20
CA GLU A 211 7.87 2.11 -6.36
C GLU A 211 8.57 2.18 -4.99
N ILE A 212 9.43 1.20 -4.71
CA ILE A 212 10.26 1.09 -3.51
C ILE A 212 11.66 1.69 -3.73
N ASP A 213 12.24 2.24 -2.67
CA ASP A 213 13.59 2.82 -2.63
C ASP A 213 14.63 1.73 -2.35
N LEU A 214 15.49 1.46 -3.34
CA LEU A 214 16.58 0.47 -3.25
C LEU A 214 17.83 1.02 -2.57
N THR A 215 17.86 2.31 -2.23
CA THR A 215 18.94 2.94 -1.44
C THR A 215 18.71 2.85 0.07
N LYS A 216 17.61 2.20 0.48
CA LYS A 216 17.19 1.97 1.87
C LYS A 216 17.06 0.48 2.16
N ASP A 217 16.96 0.15 3.44
CA ASP A 217 16.77 -1.22 3.88
C ASP A 217 15.44 -1.80 3.38
N PHE A 218 15.54 -2.90 2.65
CA PHE A 218 14.43 -3.76 2.25
C PHE A 218 14.75 -5.19 2.67
N HIS A 219 13.75 -5.94 3.13
CA HIS A 219 13.97 -7.26 3.72
C HIS A 219 13.04 -8.30 3.12
N PHE A 220 13.60 -9.49 2.90
CA PHE A 220 12.93 -10.65 2.33
C PHE A 220 12.85 -11.79 3.36
N SER A 221 11.79 -12.59 3.27
CA SER A 221 11.66 -13.85 4.02
C SER A 221 12.68 -14.89 3.56
N SER A 222 12.75 -16.02 4.28
CA SER A 222 13.44 -17.25 3.83
C SER A 222 12.99 -17.69 2.44
N ASP A 223 11.70 -17.47 2.14
CA ASP A 223 11.03 -17.94 0.93
C ASP A 223 11.09 -16.90 -0.20
N TYR A 224 12.03 -15.94 -0.11
CA TYR A 224 12.32 -14.90 -1.10
C TYR A 224 11.22 -13.85 -1.34
N ASN A 225 10.22 -13.78 -0.45
CA ASN A 225 9.11 -12.83 -0.54
C ASN A 225 9.46 -11.53 0.18
N LEU A 226 9.19 -10.38 -0.42
CA LEU A 226 9.41 -9.08 0.21
C LEU A 226 8.53 -9.00 1.46
N LEU A 227 9.08 -8.56 2.59
CA LEU A 227 8.37 -8.37 3.85
C LEU A 227 8.20 -6.90 4.20
N TYR A 228 9.22 -6.08 3.93
CA TYR A 228 9.15 -4.63 4.04
C TYR A 228 10.17 -3.92 3.16
N ALA A 229 9.87 -2.67 2.83
CA ALA A 229 10.75 -1.74 2.14
C ALA A 229 10.35 -0.29 2.51
N MET A 230 11.18 0.68 2.12
CA MET A 230 10.77 2.09 2.09
C MET A 230 10.18 2.40 0.71
N PRO A 231 9.04 3.12 0.61
CA PRO A 231 8.55 3.65 -0.65
C PRO A 231 9.43 4.82 -1.10
N ILE A 232 9.54 5.06 -2.41
CA ILE A 232 10.14 6.30 -2.93
C ILE A 232 9.29 7.49 -2.44
N ALA A 233 9.93 8.59 -2.08
CA ALA A 233 9.24 9.82 -1.66
C ALA A 233 8.29 10.30 -2.78
N ASN A 234 7.05 10.62 -2.41
CA ASN A 234 5.96 10.98 -3.33
C ASN A 234 5.55 9.87 -4.31
N SER A 235 5.94 8.61 -4.06
CA SER A 235 5.49 7.48 -4.88
C SER A 235 3.97 7.31 -4.81
N ARG A 236 3.39 6.95 -5.95
CA ARG A 236 1.95 6.78 -6.12
C ARG A 236 1.57 5.31 -6.15
N PHE A 237 0.68 4.94 -5.24
CA PHE A 237 0.08 3.61 -5.13
C PHE A 237 -1.41 3.66 -5.50
N ILE A 238 -1.89 2.71 -6.31
CA ILE A 238 -3.30 2.62 -6.69
C ILE A 238 -3.98 1.60 -5.77
N PHE A 239 -5.04 2.02 -5.08
CA PHE A 239 -5.79 1.20 -4.13
C PHE A 239 -7.29 1.46 -4.28
N ASN A 240 -8.07 0.40 -4.55
CA ASN A 240 -9.50 0.47 -4.85
C ASN A 240 -9.89 1.50 -5.93
N GLY A 241 -9.05 1.66 -6.96
CA GLY A 241 -9.26 2.58 -8.09
C GLY A 241 -8.80 4.02 -7.84
N SER A 242 -8.56 4.40 -6.59
CA SER A 242 -7.99 5.70 -6.21
C SER A 242 -6.46 5.66 -6.20
N THR A 243 -5.82 6.80 -6.44
CA THR A 243 -4.36 6.95 -6.40
C THR A 243 -3.95 7.72 -5.16
N TYR A 244 -3.00 7.18 -4.40
CA TYR A 244 -2.51 7.77 -3.15
C TYR A 244 -1.01 8.05 -3.20
N THR A 245 -0.61 9.24 -2.79
CA THR A 245 0.79 9.58 -2.50
C THR A 245 1.17 8.96 -1.15
N LEU A 246 2.29 8.23 -1.09
CA LEU A 246 2.76 7.63 0.15
C LEU A 246 3.78 8.51 0.88
N LEU A 247 3.65 8.56 2.21
CA LEU A 247 4.70 9.07 3.09
C LEU A 247 5.94 8.18 2.97
N PRO A 248 7.16 8.74 3.16
CA PRO A 248 8.41 7.99 3.16
C PRO A 248 8.58 7.19 4.46
N LYS A 249 7.66 6.25 4.71
CA LYS A 249 7.56 5.40 5.90
C LYS A 249 7.54 3.93 5.47
N GLN A 250 8.05 3.05 6.32
CA GLN A 250 8.17 1.63 6.01
C GLN A 250 6.81 1.02 5.64
N VAL A 251 6.73 0.42 4.45
CA VAL A 251 5.59 -0.40 4.02
C VAL A 251 5.85 -1.86 4.35
N ARG A 252 4.79 -2.63 4.62
CA ARG A 252 4.88 -4.09 4.85
C ARG A 252 4.15 -4.85 3.76
N PHE A 253 4.58 -6.07 3.52
CA PHE A 253 4.04 -6.96 2.49
C PHE A 253 3.75 -8.35 3.07
N TYR A 254 2.80 -9.03 2.45
CA TYR A 254 2.47 -10.43 2.72
C TYR A 254 3.43 -11.39 2.00
N PRO A 255 3.48 -12.69 2.39
CA PRO A 255 4.27 -13.69 1.67
C PRO A 255 3.89 -13.85 0.18
N ASN A 256 2.67 -13.54 -0.24
CA ASN A 256 2.31 -13.47 -1.67
C ASN A 256 2.74 -12.14 -2.34
N THR A 257 3.60 -11.35 -1.68
CA THR A 257 4.05 -10.00 -2.03
C THR A 257 2.97 -8.91 -2.08
N THR A 258 1.69 -9.20 -1.79
CA THR A 258 0.66 -8.14 -1.75
C THR A 258 0.92 -7.18 -0.59
N LEU A 259 0.56 -5.90 -0.76
CA LEU A 259 0.79 -4.87 0.25
C LEU A 259 -0.03 -5.19 1.51
N ALA A 260 0.65 -5.29 2.65
CA ALA A 260 0.07 -5.62 3.95
C ALA A 260 -0.14 -4.39 4.83
N SER A 261 0.71 -3.36 4.70
CA SER A 261 0.45 -2.06 5.31
C SER A 261 1.12 -0.90 4.58
N PHE A 262 0.49 0.27 4.60
CA PHE A 262 1.00 1.50 4.01
C PHE A 262 0.53 2.75 4.76
N CYS A 263 1.08 3.90 4.37
CA CYS A 263 0.85 5.17 5.02
C CYS A 263 0.71 6.29 3.98
N PRO A 264 -0.52 6.69 3.61
CA PRO A 264 -0.74 7.79 2.67
C PRO A 264 -0.40 9.13 3.33
N GLU A 265 -0.02 10.12 2.51
CA GLU A 265 0.26 11.50 2.92
C GLU A 265 -1.04 12.27 3.23
N GLU A 266 -2.03 12.11 2.38
CA GLU A 266 -3.37 12.66 2.56
C GLU A 266 -4.30 11.59 3.19
N SER A 267 -5.31 12.03 3.95
CA SER A 267 -6.40 11.15 4.32
C SER A 267 -7.22 10.76 3.10
N PHE A 268 -7.87 9.59 3.16
CA PHE A 268 -8.78 9.19 2.10
C PHE A 268 -10.12 8.71 2.61
N GLU A 269 -11.15 9.00 1.81
CA GLU A 269 -12.51 8.57 2.03
C GLU A 269 -12.65 7.08 1.71
N HIS A 270 -12.74 6.24 2.74
CA HIS A 270 -13.17 4.86 2.60
C HIS A 270 -14.68 4.77 2.88
N LYS A 271 -15.45 4.38 1.86
CA LYS A 271 -16.88 4.12 2.02
C LYS A 271 -17.12 2.72 2.57
N ILE A 272 -17.84 2.66 3.69
CA ILE A 272 -18.29 1.43 4.32
C ILE A 272 -19.81 1.48 4.35
N SER A 273 -20.45 0.66 3.50
CA SER A 273 -21.87 0.82 3.18
C SER A 273 -22.14 2.23 2.60
N ASN A 274 -23.16 2.93 3.09
CA ASN A 274 -23.52 4.28 2.65
C ASN A 274 -22.65 5.39 3.29
N ASP A 275 -21.89 5.07 4.34
CA ASP A 275 -21.16 6.04 5.13
C ASP A 275 -19.71 6.21 4.67
N ALA A 276 -19.25 7.45 4.71
CA ALA A 276 -17.93 7.89 4.28
C ALA A 276 -17.03 8.14 5.51
N PHE A 277 -15.85 7.52 5.55
CA PHE A 277 -14.90 7.68 6.65
C PHE A 277 -13.54 8.15 6.12
N GLN A 278 -12.94 9.17 6.74
CA GLN A 278 -11.55 9.51 6.45
C GLN A 278 -10.60 8.58 7.23
N VAL A 279 -9.77 7.85 6.49
CA VAL A 279 -8.70 7.02 7.05
C VAL A 279 -7.42 7.84 7.10
N HIS A 280 -6.80 7.95 8.28
CA HIS A 280 -5.58 8.71 8.50
C HIS A 280 -4.41 7.80 8.86
N CYS A 281 -3.21 8.28 8.53
CA CYS A 281 -1.95 7.71 8.98
C CYS A 281 -1.25 8.67 9.96
N GLY A 282 -0.62 8.17 11.02
CA GLY A 282 -0.13 9.06 12.07
C GLY A 282 0.69 8.37 13.16
N VAL A 283 0.95 9.10 14.23
CA VAL A 283 1.58 8.59 15.46
C VAL A 283 0.59 8.80 16.62
N TRP A 284 0.33 7.77 17.41
CA TRP A 284 -0.56 7.82 18.56
C TRP A 284 0.09 7.10 19.75
N GLY A 285 0.16 7.75 20.91
CA GLY A 285 0.82 7.17 22.10
C GLY A 285 2.33 6.92 21.97
N GLY A 286 2.96 7.33 20.87
CA GLY A 286 4.34 6.98 20.49
C GLY A 286 4.43 5.87 19.44
N ASP A 287 3.35 5.13 19.19
CA ASP A 287 3.29 4.10 18.15
C ASP A 287 2.96 4.69 16.78
N GLU A 288 3.69 4.25 15.76
CA GLU A 288 3.43 4.59 14.36
C GLU A 288 2.30 3.71 13.79
N LEU A 289 1.21 4.34 13.35
CA LEU A 289 0.00 3.67 12.90
C LEU A 289 -0.13 3.77 11.38
N SER A 290 0.14 2.65 10.71
CA SER A 290 -0.15 2.41 9.29
C SER A 290 -1.57 1.86 9.07
N ILE A 291 -2.09 2.02 7.87
CA ILE A 291 -3.26 1.27 7.40
C ILE A 291 -2.83 -0.17 7.19
N GLU A 292 -3.45 -1.12 7.90
CA GLU A 292 -3.27 -2.56 7.68
C GLU A 292 -4.30 -3.05 6.65
N LEU A 293 -3.88 -3.92 5.73
CA LEU A 293 -4.72 -4.58 4.74
C LEU A 293 -4.88 -6.08 5.08
N TYR A 294 -5.77 -6.77 4.35
CA TYR A 294 -5.84 -8.22 4.21
C TYR A 294 -5.09 -8.68 2.95
N PRO A 295 -4.74 -9.97 2.81
CA PRO A 295 -4.12 -10.50 1.58
C PRO A 295 -4.99 -10.30 0.32
N SER A 296 -6.31 -10.15 0.49
CA SER A 296 -7.27 -9.80 -0.56
C SER A 296 -7.27 -8.32 -0.96
N GLY A 297 -6.47 -7.48 -0.30
CA GLY A 297 -6.44 -6.02 -0.52
C GLY A 297 -7.57 -5.25 0.17
N LYS A 298 -8.45 -5.88 0.95
CA LYS A 298 -9.42 -5.15 1.79
C LYS A 298 -8.72 -4.50 2.98
N ILE A 299 -9.25 -3.39 3.50
CA ILE A 299 -8.72 -2.79 4.73
C ILE A 299 -8.96 -3.77 5.90
N LYS A 300 -7.95 -3.93 6.76
CA LYS A 300 -7.95 -4.76 7.97
C LYS A 300 -7.88 -3.92 9.25
N ALA A 301 -7.13 -2.82 9.25
CA ALA A 301 -7.13 -1.87 10.36
C ALA A 301 -6.68 -0.47 9.92
N GLY A 302 -7.06 0.56 10.69
CA GLY A 302 -6.61 1.93 10.49
C GLY A 302 -7.04 2.86 11.62
N ILE A 303 -6.64 4.14 11.54
CA ILE A 303 -7.24 5.21 12.33
C ILE A 303 -8.36 5.82 11.48
N LEU A 304 -9.56 5.91 12.04
CA LEU A 304 -10.62 6.75 11.50
C LEU A 304 -10.60 8.10 12.23
N ALA A 305 -10.54 9.19 11.47
CA ALA A 305 -10.90 10.51 11.99
C ALA A 305 -12.26 10.91 11.41
N TYR A 306 -12.99 11.72 12.16
CA TYR A 306 -14.27 12.26 11.73
C TYR A 306 -14.13 13.78 11.62
N GLU A 307 -14.00 14.29 10.39
CA GLU A 307 -14.12 15.74 10.15
C GLU A 307 -15.59 16.13 10.24
N ASN A 308 -15.91 17.02 11.18
CA ASN A 308 -17.24 17.60 11.30
C ASN A 308 -17.28 18.90 10.48
N PHE A 309 -18.33 19.12 9.70
CA PHE A 309 -18.33 20.02 8.54
C PHE A 309 -18.39 21.55 8.84
N ASP A 310 -18.08 21.98 10.06
CA ASP A 310 -18.01 23.41 10.43
C ASP A 310 -16.57 23.83 10.75
N HIS A 311 -16.18 25.01 10.24
CA HIS A 311 -14.78 25.37 10.04
C HIS A 311 -13.94 25.56 11.33
N GLN A 312 -12.64 25.24 11.16
CA GLN A 312 -11.46 25.53 12.00
C GLN A 312 -11.00 24.46 13.00
N LYS A 313 -9.76 24.01 12.76
CA LYS A 313 -8.94 23.02 13.48
C LYS A 313 -9.43 21.57 13.41
N ILE A 314 -8.60 20.72 12.80
CA ILE A 314 -8.57 19.28 13.05
C ILE A 314 -8.10 19.07 14.50
N SER A 315 -9.05 19.18 15.42
CA SER A 315 -8.93 18.73 16.80
C SER A 315 -9.83 17.51 16.92
N LEU A 316 -9.25 16.36 17.28
CA LEU A 316 -10.02 15.18 17.67
C LEU A 316 -10.70 15.42 19.03
N LEU A 317 -11.73 16.26 19.00
CA LEU A 317 -12.61 16.60 20.12
C LEU A 317 -14.04 16.29 19.68
N SER A 318 -14.57 15.20 20.20
CA SER A 318 -16.03 15.11 20.38
C SER A 318 -16.49 16.27 21.28
N SER A 319 -17.77 16.65 21.22
CA SER A 319 -18.34 17.73 22.04
C SER A 319 -18.31 17.47 23.56
N ASP A 320 -17.82 16.30 23.97
CA ASP A 320 -17.58 15.84 25.33
C ASP A 320 -16.13 15.39 25.62
N GLY A 321 -15.18 15.66 24.70
CA GLY A 321 -13.73 15.59 24.97
C GLY A 321 -13.09 14.19 24.93
N VAL A 322 -13.70 13.22 24.23
CA VAL A 322 -13.19 11.83 24.17
C VAL A 322 -12.34 11.60 22.92
N GLN A 323 -11.18 10.96 23.11
CA GLN A 323 -10.26 10.60 22.01
C GLN A 323 -10.70 9.35 21.23
N TYR A 324 -10.22 9.25 19.99
CA TYR A 324 -10.63 8.28 18.98
C TYR A 324 -9.79 7.00 19.05
N SER A 325 -10.39 5.88 18.65
CA SER A 325 -9.88 4.52 18.90
C SER A 325 -9.35 3.81 17.64
N LYS A 326 -8.47 2.83 17.83
CA LYS A 326 -8.01 1.93 16.76
C LYS A 326 -9.20 1.14 16.20
N VAL A 327 -9.24 1.00 14.88
CA VAL A 327 -10.34 0.33 14.17
C VAL A 327 -9.85 -0.95 13.51
N LYS A 328 -10.53 -2.09 13.73
CA LYS A 328 -10.27 -3.37 13.04
C LYS A 328 -11.45 -3.75 12.15
N PHE A 329 -11.21 -3.98 10.87
CA PHE A 329 -12.21 -4.44 9.91
C PHE A 329 -12.07 -5.96 9.70
N TYR A 330 -13.16 -6.67 9.38
CA TYR A 330 -13.13 -8.11 9.11
C TYR A 330 -13.35 -8.42 7.61
N GLU A 331 -12.50 -9.25 7.01
CA GLU A 331 -12.38 -9.49 5.56
C GLU A 331 -13.69 -9.81 4.81
N ASN A 332 -14.62 -10.51 5.47
CA ASN A 332 -15.91 -10.91 4.88
C ASN A 332 -17.10 -10.12 5.46
N SER A 333 -16.86 -8.94 6.03
CA SER A 333 -17.89 -8.07 6.59
C SER A 333 -17.71 -6.61 6.16
N SER A 334 -18.77 -5.83 6.24
CA SER A 334 -18.74 -4.37 6.17
C SER A 334 -18.57 -3.73 7.56
N ILE A 335 -17.89 -4.40 8.51
CA ILE A 335 -17.95 -4.08 9.94
C ILE A 335 -16.56 -3.78 10.52
N ALA A 336 -16.55 -2.85 11.47
CA ALA A 336 -15.38 -2.34 12.17
C ALA A 336 -15.53 -2.47 13.71
N GLU A 337 -14.51 -2.98 14.40
CA GLU A 337 -14.39 -3.00 15.86
C GLU A 337 -13.62 -1.76 16.34
N LEU A 338 -14.20 -0.98 17.25
CA LEU A 338 -13.70 0.31 17.75
C LEU A 338 -13.28 0.18 19.24
N ASP A 339 -12.01 0.42 19.52
CA ASP A 339 -11.40 0.19 20.85
C ASP A 339 -11.44 1.42 21.78
N ALA A 340 -12.63 1.96 22.09
CA ALA A 340 -12.96 2.75 23.30
C ALA A 340 -14.37 3.41 23.25
N ALA A 341 -15.09 3.34 24.39
CA ALA A 341 -16.22 4.17 24.85
C ALA A 341 -17.49 4.39 23.98
N ARG A 342 -17.40 4.44 22.65
CA ARG A 342 -18.55 4.55 21.72
C ARG A 342 -18.30 3.69 20.48
N VAL A 343 -19.17 2.70 20.28
CA VAL A 343 -19.16 1.84 19.09
C VAL A 343 -20.56 1.87 18.47
N LEU A 344 -20.66 2.39 17.26
CA LEU A 344 -21.84 2.26 16.39
C LEU A 344 -21.51 1.24 15.29
N ALA A 345 -21.74 -0.03 15.57
CA ALA A 345 -21.69 -1.10 14.58
C ALA A 345 -22.60 -2.25 14.99
N VAL A 346 -23.43 -2.73 14.06
CA VAL A 346 -24.27 -3.92 14.23
C VAL A 346 -23.48 -5.14 13.77
N THR A 347 -23.49 -6.21 14.56
CA THR A 347 -23.05 -7.55 14.14
C THR A 347 -24.17 -8.55 14.41
N ASP A 348 -24.15 -9.69 13.73
CA ASP A 348 -25.10 -10.79 13.96
C ASP A 348 -24.95 -11.45 15.35
N LYS A 349 -23.97 -11.05 16.20
CA LYS A 349 -23.66 -11.72 17.47
C LYS A 349 -23.31 -10.83 18.67
N HIS A 350 -23.01 -9.54 18.53
CA HIS A 350 -22.61 -8.63 19.62
C HIS A 350 -23.11 -7.19 19.42
N LEU A 351 -23.47 -6.51 20.51
CA LEU A 351 -23.90 -5.11 20.57
C LEU A 351 -23.41 -4.43 21.86
N TYR A 352 -23.10 -3.13 21.80
CA TYR A 352 -22.76 -2.31 22.97
C TYR A 352 -23.27 -0.87 22.74
N PHE A 353 -23.72 -0.19 23.80
CA PHE A 353 -24.33 1.14 23.73
C PHE A 353 -23.95 1.97 24.95
N SER A 354 -24.08 3.31 24.89
CA SER A 354 -23.79 4.19 26.05
C SER A 354 -24.59 5.50 26.11
N ASP A 355 -25.44 5.83 25.14
CA ASP A 355 -26.02 7.18 24.98
C ASP A 355 -27.36 7.45 25.71
N GLY A 356 -27.99 6.41 26.26
CA GLY A 356 -29.25 6.55 27.01
C GLY A 356 -30.50 6.84 26.18
N LYS A 357 -30.40 6.85 24.84
CA LYS A 357 -31.52 7.14 23.93
C LYS A 357 -31.76 6.05 22.89
N THR A 358 -30.76 5.21 22.61
CA THR A 358 -30.84 4.18 21.57
C THR A 358 -31.90 3.11 21.86
N SER A 359 -32.65 2.71 20.83
CA SER A 359 -33.63 1.62 20.87
C SER A 359 -33.36 0.57 19.78
N VAL A 360 -33.31 -0.73 20.11
CA VAL A 360 -32.77 -1.79 19.22
C VAL A 360 -33.78 -2.91 18.92
N GLN A 361 -34.24 -3.06 17.66
CA GLN A 361 -35.42 -3.86 17.25
C GLN A 361 -35.20 -4.72 15.99
N PHE A 362 -35.86 -5.89 15.87
CA PHE A 362 -35.62 -6.97 14.88
C PHE A 362 -36.65 -8.18 14.99
N HIS A 363 -36.42 -9.40 14.41
CA HIS A 363 -36.99 -10.76 14.79
C HIS A 363 -36.29 -12.08 14.21
N GLU A 364 -35.74 -12.98 15.06
CA GLU A 364 -35.08 -14.34 14.90
C GLU A 364 -33.97 -14.57 13.84
N ASN A 365 -34.18 -14.02 12.66
CA ASN A 365 -33.33 -14.16 11.49
C ASN A 365 -32.14 -13.16 11.61
N ALA A 366 -31.31 -13.40 12.65
CA ALA A 366 -30.21 -12.62 13.25
C ALA A 366 -30.54 -11.65 14.41
N VAL A 367 -31.75 -11.68 14.97
CA VAL A 367 -32.37 -10.35 15.06
C VAL A 367 -33.39 -10.25 16.25
N LEU A 368 -33.09 -9.36 17.24
CA LEU A 368 -33.75 -8.90 18.53
C LEU A 368 -35.25 -8.42 18.48
N LYS A 369 -35.79 -7.46 19.30
CA LYS A 369 -37.16 -6.85 19.05
C LYS A 369 -37.57 -5.39 19.44
N LYS A 370 -37.22 -4.76 20.58
CA LYS A 370 -37.00 -3.28 20.80
C LYS A 370 -36.45 -3.13 22.22
N VAL A 371 -35.17 -2.81 22.35
CA VAL A 371 -34.47 -2.64 23.62
C VAL A 371 -34.04 -1.19 23.76
N LYS A 372 -34.62 -0.46 24.72
CA LYS A 372 -34.17 0.88 25.08
C LYS A 372 -33.18 0.76 26.25
N LEU A 373 -31.99 1.31 26.10
CA LEU A 373 -30.93 1.24 27.11
C LEU A 373 -30.70 2.59 27.77
N SER A 374 -30.46 2.61 29.08
CA SER A 374 -29.97 3.82 29.75
C SER A 374 -28.49 4.06 29.45
N SER A 375 -28.01 5.28 29.70
CA SER A 375 -26.58 5.58 29.59
C SER A 375 -25.77 4.68 30.52
N GLY A 376 -24.61 4.22 30.04
CA GLY A 376 -23.76 3.24 30.74
C GLY A 376 -24.21 1.76 30.70
N SER A 377 -25.27 1.41 29.95
CA SER A 377 -25.78 0.03 29.88
C SER A 377 -25.31 -0.76 28.66
N SER A 378 -24.94 -2.03 28.84
CA SER A 378 -24.39 -2.89 27.77
C SER A 378 -25.14 -4.22 27.62
N LEU A 379 -25.32 -4.69 26.39
CA LEU A 379 -26.10 -5.89 26.04
C LEU A 379 -25.30 -6.87 25.16
N LYS A 380 -24.57 -7.79 25.77
CA LYS A 380 -23.69 -8.73 25.06
C LYS A 380 -24.39 -10.08 24.83
N TYR A 381 -24.70 -10.44 23.60
CA TYR A 381 -25.03 -11.83 23.27
C TYR A 381 -23.73 -12.65 23.14
N ALA A 382 -23.63 -13.82 23.75
CA ALA A 382 -22.47 -14.71 23.66
C ALA A 382 -22.87 -16.15 24.04
N ASN A 383 -22.37 -17.15 23.30
CA ASN A 383 -22.60 -18.58 23.58
C ASN A 383 -24.08 -18.94 23.81
N GLY A 384 -24.99 -18.35 23.02
CA GLY A 384 -26.44 -18.57 23.13
C GLY A 384 -27.12 -17.85 24.32
N ARG A 385 -26.41 -16.96 25.02
CA ARG A 385 -26.92 -16.23 26.21
C ARG A 385 -26.86 -14.73 25.98
N LEU A 386 -27.85 -14.02 26.51
CA LEU A 386 -27.83 -12.56 26.59
C LEU A 386 -27.32 -12.15 27.98
N LEU A 387 -26.17 -11.47 28.00
CA LEU A 387 -25.51 -10.91 29.18
C LEU A 387 -25.86 -9.42 29.26
N PHE A 388 -26.40 -9.00 30.39
CA PHE A 388 -26.83 -7.61 30.57
C PHE A 388 -26.18 -6.92 31.78
N ARG A 389 -25.92 -5.62 31.63
CA ARG A 389 -25.38 -4.71 32.65
C ARG A 389 -26.01 -3.33 32.48
N GLY A 390 -26.50 -2.73 33.56
CA GLY A 390 -27.19 -1.44 33.55
C GLY A 390 -28.73 -1.57 33.53
N TRP A 391 -29.43 -0.67 32.84
CA TRP A 391 -30.89 -0.64 32.75
C TRP A 391 -31.39 -0.79 31.30
N ALA A 392 -32.35 -1.70 31.10
CA ALA A 392 -32.94 -2.01 29.80
C ALA A 392 -34.47 -2.13 29.89
N GLU A 393 -35.16 -1.56 28.91
CA GLU A 393 -36.60 -1.68 28.72
C GLU A 393 -36.87 -2.45 27.41
N PHE A 394 -37.56 -3.59 27.51
CA PHE A 394 -37.86 -4.49 26.41
C PHE A 394 -39.33 -4.34 26.01
N TYR A 395 -39.63 -4.24 24.72
CA TYR A 395 -41.00 -4.20 24.20
C TYR A 395 -41.30 -5.42 23.31
N ASP A 396 -42.60 -5.77 23.21
CA ASP A 396 -43.17 -6.86 22.42
C ASP A 396 -42.62 -8.28 22.70
N ASN A 397 -43.18 -8.95 23.71
CA ASN A 397 -43.20 -10.42 23.92
C ASN A 397 -41.87 -11.14 23.62
N PHE A 398 -40.87 -10.85 24.45
CA PHE A 398 -39.52 -11.38 24.33
C PHE A 398 -39.43 -12.84 24.81
N HIS A 399 -38.82 -13.74 24.02
CA HIS A 399 -38.67 -15.18 24.34
C HIS A 399 -37.24 -15.62 24.80
N PRO A 400 -36.57 -14.98 25.78
CA PRO A 400 -35.26 -15.43 26.23
C PRO A 400 -35.39 -16.63 27.16
N LYS A 401 -34.92 -17.82 26.76
CA LYS A 401 -34.91 -18.97 27.69
C LYS A 401 -34.08 -18.72 28.96
N LYS A 402 -32.98 -17.95 28.85
CA LYS A 402 -32.12 -17.53 29.98
C LYS A 402 -31.53 -16.13 29.75
N VAL A 403 -31.57 -15.29 30.78
CA VAL A 403 -30.86 -13.99 30.86
C VAL A 403 -29.98 -14.01 32.11
N PHE A 404 -28.77 -13.47 32.01
CA PHE A 404 -27.91 -13.27 33.18
C PHE A 404 -27.67 -11.77 33.38
N VAL A 405 -27.93 -11.28 34.59
CA VAL A 405 -27.93 -9.85 34.90
C VAL A 405 -26.96 -9.56 36.03
N SER A 406 -25.91 -8.81 35.70
CA SER A 406 -24.76 -8.57 36.58
C SER A 406 -24.99 -7.52 37.68
N MET A 407 -26.08 -6.75 37.58
CA MET A 407 -26.41 -5.62 38.44
C MET A 407 -27.94 -5.56 38.64
N ASP A 408 -28.41 -4.58 39.41
CA ASP A 408 -29.82 -4.41 39.71
C ASP A 408 -30.66 -4.18 38.44
N PHE A 409 -31.76 -4.92 38.28
CA PHE A 409 -32.71 -4.72 37.19
C PHE A 409 -34.15 -4.74 37.67
N LYS A 410 -34.97 -3.90 37.04
CA LYS A 410 -36.42 -3.93 37.20
C LYS A 410 -37.05 -4.66 36.02
N TYR A 411 -38.03 -5.50 36.29
CA TYR A 411 -38.74 -6.26 35.28
C TYR A 411 -40.24 -6.24 35.56
N ARG A 412 -41.05 -6.01 34.53
CA ARG A 412 -42.50 -5.82 34.67
C ARG A 412 -43.26 -7.01 34.08
N VAL A 413 -44.03 -7.70 34.91
CA VAL A 413 -44.91 -8.83 34.52
C VAL A 413 -46.33 -8.45 34.86
N GLN A 414 -47.24 -8.50 33.88
CA GLN A 414 -48.69 -8.35 34.09
C GLN A 414 -49.04 -7.19 35.07
N ASN A 415 -48.45 -6.01 34.80
CA ASN A 415 -48.50 -4.77 35.60
C ASN A 415 -47.66 -4.69 36.90
N LYS A 416 -47.20 -5.79 37.50
CA LYS A 416 -46.31 -5.81 38.69
C LYS A 416 -44.86 -5.48 38.34
N ASN A 417 -44.16 -4.71 39.19
CA ASN A 417 -42.76 -4.34 39.01
C ASN A 417 -41.85 -5.14 39.96
N LEU A 418 -41.16 -6.16 39.45
CA LEU A 418 -40.14 -6.88 40.21
C LEU A 418 -38.83 -6.09 40.18
N LEU A 419 -38.14 -5.99 41.32
CA LEU A 419 -36.78 -5.48 41.41
C LEU A 419 -35.88 -6.64 41.85
N PHE A 420 -34.82 -6.88 41.08
CA PHE A 420 -33.76 -7.82 41.40
C PHE A 420 -32.48 -7.03 41.63
N SER A 421 -31.72 -7.40 42.65
CA SER A 421 -30.42 -6.83 42.99
C SER A 421 -29.32 -7.89 42.90
N GLY A 422 -28.13 -7.51 42.43
CA GLY A 422 -26.92 -8.36 42.39
C GLY A 422 -26.98 -9.69 41.61
N GLY A 423 -26.23 -9.80 40.49
CA GLY A 423 -25.74 -11.09 39.95
C GLY A 423 -26.76 -12.23 39.73
N ASN A 424 -27.89 -11.98 39.07
CA ASN A 424 -29.02 -12.92 38.96
C ASN A 424 -29.01 -13.74 37.66
N GLN A 425 -29.37 -15.04 37.73
CA GLN A 425 -29.73 -15.84 36.55
C GLN A 425 -31.25 -15.98 36.46
N VAL A 426 -31.83 -15.55 35.35
CA VAL A 426 -33.28 -15.46 35.17
C VAL A 426 -33.71 -16.37 34.02
N GLU A 427 -34.76 -17.16 34.24
CA GLU A 427 -35.36 -18.11 33.31
C GLU A 427 -36.83 -17.74 33.09
N PHE A 428 -37.30 -17.81 31.85
CA PHE A 428 -38.65 -17.42 31.44
C PHE A 428 -39.40 -18.60 30.80
N TYR A 429 -40.73 -18.53 30.83
CA TYR A 429 -41.65 -19.38 30.10
C TYR A 429 -41.72 -18.99 28.62
N ALA A 430 -42.36 -19.84 27.82
CA ALA A 430 -42.50 -19.63 26.37
C ALA A 430 -43.42 -18.45 26.01
N ASP A 431 -44.26 -17.99 26.92
CA ASP A 431 -45.18 -16.85 26.79
C ASP A 431 -44.58 -15.51 27.29
N SER A 432 -43.30 -15.49 27.67
CA SER A 432 -42.60 -14.40 28.37
C SER A 432 -42.91 -14.27 29.86
N GLY A 433 -43.69 -15.17 30.48
CA GLY A 433 -43.84 -15.24 31.93
C GLY A 433 -42.49 -15.51 32.61
N LEU A 434 -42.28 -14.95 33.81
CA LEU A 434 -41.10 -15.32 34.60
C LEU A 434 -41.26 -16.76 35.08
N ARG A 435 -40.22 -17.60 34.95
CA ARG A 435 -40.27 -19.03 35.34
C ARG A 435 -39.45 -19.33 36.59
N SER A 436 -38.21 -18.87 36.63
CA SER A 436 -37.41 -18.94 37.84
C SER A 436 -36.30 -17.89 37.86
N ALA A 437 -35.84 -17.53 39.05
CA ALA A 437 -34.65 -16.70 39.24
C ALA A 437 -33.74 -17.36 40.27
N VAL A 438 -32.46 -17.53 39.92
CA VAL A 438 -31.40 -17.84 40.88
C VAL A 438 -30.80 -16.52 41.32
N LEU A 439 -30.87 -16.26 42.62
CA LEU A 439 -30.61 -14.94 43.18
C LEU A 439 -29.14 -14.80 43.58
N GLY A 440 -28.49 -13.70 43.19
CA GLY A 440 -27.06 -13.49 43.47
C GLY A 440 -26.83 -13.02 44.90
N GLU A 441 -27.15 -11.77 45.19
CA GLU A 441 -26.99 -11.17 46.53
C GLU A 441 -28.27 -10.43 46.96
N GLY A 442 -29.03 -11.06 47.88
CA GLY A 442 -30.11 -10.44 48.66
C GLY A 442 -31.16 -9.67 47.86
N VAL A 443 -32.17 -10.35 47.32
CA VAL A 443 -33.25 -9.70 46.56
C VAL A 443 -34.41 -9.30 47.46
N SER A 444 -34.89 -8.07 47.23
CA SER A 444 -36.13 -7.53 47.79
C SER A 444 -37.23 -7.53 46.73
N LEU A 445 -38.12 -8.53 46.77
CA LEU A 445 -39.30 -8.52 45.92
C LEU A 445 -40.28 -7.46 46.44
N LEU A 446 -40.52 -6.45 45.60
CA LEU A 446 -41.44 -5.35 45.88
C LEU A 446 -42.71 -5.51 45.04
N ASP A 447 -43.68 -6.30 45.51
CA ASP A 447 -45.03 -6.15 44.96
C ASP A 447 -45.55 -4.76 45.37
N VAL A 448 -46.11 -4.02 44.41
CA VAL A 448 -46.56 -2.63 44.62
C VAL A 448 -47.67 -2.54 45.68
N HIS A 449 -48.29 -3.69 46.03
CA HIS A 449 -49.37 -3.77 47.01
C HIS A 449 -49.18 -4.79 48.15
N SER A 450 -48.00 -5.41 48.36
CA SER A 450 -47.81 -6.27 49.55
C SER A 450 -46.35 -6.40 50.03
N LYS A 451 -46.18 -6.93 51.25
CA LYS A 451 -44.94 -6.93 52.05
C LYS A 451 -43.69 -7.38 51.27
N LEU A 452 -42.55 -6.73 51.54
CA LEU A 452 -41.23 -7.27 51.20
C LEU A 452 -41.11 -8.73 51.67
N GLN A 453 -40.79 -9.61 50.75
CA GLN A 453 -40.23 -10.93 51.07
C GLN A 453 -38.73 -10.88 50.75
N TYR A 454 -37.92 -11.21 51.76
CA TYR A 454 -36.49 -11.42 51.62
C TYR A 454 -36.23 -12.88 51.28
N ILE A 455 -35.40 -13.14 50.28
CA ILE A 455 -35.02 -14.49 49.85
C ILE A 455 -33.51 -14.61 49.94
N ALA A 456 -33.02 -15.77 50.37
CA ALA A 456 -31.61 -15.94 50.64
C ALA A 456 -30.78 -15.96 49.33
N PRO A 457 -29.54 -15.43 49.36
CA PRO A 457 -28.57 -15.59 48.27
C PRO A 457 -28.43 -17.07 47.84
N GLY A 458 -28.35 -17.30 46.53
CA GLY A 458 -28.16 -18.63 45.92
C GLY A 458 -29.43 -19.47 45.79
N GLU A 459 -30.55 -19.10 46.41
CA GLU A 459 -31.81 -19.83 46.24
C GLU A 459 -32.40 -19.62 44.84
N ARG A 460 -33.04 -20.68 44.32
CA ARG A 460 -33.80 -20.64 43.07
C ARG A 460 -35.27 -20.49 43.40
N VAL A 461 -35.79 -19.31 43.10
CA VAL A 461 -37.20 -18.96 43.23
C VAL A 461 -37.94 -19.42 41.99
N TYR A 462 -39.10 -20.06 42.15
CA TYR A 462 -39.98 -20.40 41.04
C TYR A 462 -41.19 -19.48 41.01
N PHE A 463 -41.64 -19.16 39.80
CA PHE A 463 -42.80 -18.33 39.56
C PHE A 463 -43.79 -19.15 38.73
N ASN A 464 -45.09 -19.07 39.05
CA ASN A 464 -46.13 -19.69 38.22
C ASN A 464 -46.50 -18.77 37.02
N GLU A 465 -47.39 -19.22 36.14
CA GLU A 465 -47.84 -18.48 34.95
C GLU A 465 -48.55 -17.13 35.28
N GLU A 466 -49.04 -16.99 36.51
CA GLU A 466 -49.65 -15.77 37.06
C GLU A 466 -48.63 -14.88 37.82
N GLY A 467 -47.35 -15.28 37.88
CA GLY A 467 -46.27 -14.51 38.50
C GLY A 467 -46.20 -14.59 40.03
N TYR A 468 -46.87 -15.55 40.67
CA TYR A 468 -46.76 -15.80 42.12
C TYR A 468 -45.55 -16.67 42.47
N LEU A 469 -45.00 -16.42 43.66
CA LEU A 469 -43.89 -17.17 44.23
C LEU A 469 -44.31 -18.56 44.71
N HIS A 470 -43.45 -19.55 44.45
CA HIS A 470 -43.44 -20.86 45.10
C HIS A 470 -42.05 -21.17 45.68
#